data_AF-A0A956Q907-F1
#
_entry.id   AF-A0A956Q907-F1
#
_cell.length_a   1.000
_cell.length_b   1.000
_cell.length_c   1.000
_cell.angle_alpha   90.00
_cell.angle_beta   90.00
_cell.angle_gamma   90.00
#
_symmetry.space_group_name_H-M   'P 1'
#
loop_
_entity.id
_entity.type
_entity.pdbx_description
1 polymer ?
#
loop_
_entity_poly.entity_id
_entity_poly.type
_entity_poly.pdbx_seq_one_letter_code
_entity_poly.pdbx_strand_id
1 'polypeptide(L)'
;MGRLTSLVGIFVLMGIAYLLSNNRKAIDWKLVGAGVGLQFVFAVLVLKTKAGQAFFAYMNDVIVALLGFTDRGSEFIFGYIVMDPAKYGEFVFAVKVLPTIIFFSALMSLLYYVGVMQFVVEIIAKLMVRLLGTSGAETLSASANIFIGQTEAPLLIKPYVEKMTRSELMVVMTGGFATVAGGVMAAYVALLRDQFPGIAGHLMAASLMSAPAALVMAKILIPETEEPMTKGDVKIDVPQTDANAIEAAANGASTGLQLALNVGAMLLAFIALINMFDAGLNLLLGHWIPGISFSMIFSYLFAPIALVMGVPWQDALVVGELLGKKLIINEFVAYLDLANILKGDHPISGRSTVILTYALCGFANFSSIGIQIGGIGGIAPSRKGDLARLGVIAVIGGTLACFQTATIAGALIDESEIQLVRPAPTASPTPEATPPQSESPTPEAPATPLESPTPEASRHSSLCICETNVLASYGRIVSYREGTSGPHLTYI
;
A
#
# COMPACT_ATOMS: atom_id res chain seq x y z
N MET A 1 -13.49 -11.59 23.19
CA MET A 1 -12.13 -12.07 23.52
C MET A 1 -11.02 -11.38 22.72
N GLY A 2 -11.19 -11.16 21.41
CA GLY A 2 -10.14 -10.57 20.55
C GLY A 2 -9.52 -9.26 21.06
N ARG A 3 -10.30 -8.33 21.63
CA ARG A 3 -9.76 -7.07 22.21
C ARG A 3 -8.80 -7.30 23.37
N LEU A 4 -9.11 -8.25 24.27
CA LEU A 4 -8.24 -8.58 25.39
C LEU A 4 -6.95 -9.25 24.90
N THR A 5 -7.06 -10.13 23.90
CA THR A 5 -5.90 -10.73 23.24
C THR A 5 -4.99 -9.65 22.66
N SER A 6 -5.56 -8.65 21.97
CA SER A 6 -4.79 -7.51 21.47
C SER A 6 -4.10 -6.74 22.61
N LEU A 7 -4.77 -6.45 23.72
CA LEU A 7 -4.13 -5.77 24.86
C LEU A 7 -2.92 -6.54 25.39
N VAL A 8 -3.03 -7.86 25.53
CA VAL A 8 -1.90 -8.72 25.92
C VAL A 8 -0.83 -8.73 24.83
N GLY A 9 -1.24 -8.71 23.56
CA GLY A 9 -0.35 -8.74 22.40
C GLY A 9 0.63 -7.57 22.35
N ILE A 10 0.24 -6.38 22.83
CA ILE A 10 1.15 -5.22 22.93
C ILE A 10 2.39 -5.60 23.76
N PHE A 11 2.18 -6.24 24.91
CA PHE A 11 3.27 -6.68 25.78
C PHE A 11 4.07 -7.84 25.19
N VAL A 12 3.42 -8.76 24.47
CA VAL A 12 4.11 -9.87 23.79
C VAL A 12 5.05 -9.33 22.71
N LEU A 13 4.60 -8.40 21.88
CA LEU A 13 5.42 -7.78 20.82
C LEU A 13 6.61 -7.00 21.40
N MET A 14 6.37 -6.23 22.47
CA MET A 14 7.46 -5.58 23.21
C MET A 14 8.40 -6.60 23.86
N GLY A 15 7.88 -7.73 24.32
CA GLY A 15 8.66 -8.85 24.84
C GLY A 15 9.59 -9.44 23.77
N ILE A 16 9.12 -9.59 22.53
CA ILE A 16 9.95 -10.02 21.39
C ILE A 16 11.08 -9.00 21.17
N ALA A 17 10.77 -7.70 21.12
CA ALA A 17 11.79 -6.65 20.99
C ALA A 17 12.81 -6.69 22.15
N TYR A 18 12.34 -6.89 23.38
CA TYR A 18 13.18 -7.00 24.57
C TYR A 18 14.12 -8.21 24.52
N LEU A 19 13.63 -9.35 24.02
CA LEU A 19 14.45 -10.55 23.86
C LEU A 19 15.57 -10.34 22.82
N LEU A 20 15.29 -9.59 21.76
CA LEU A 20 16.23 -9.24 20.70
C LEU A 20 17.11 -8.01 21.01
N SER A 21 16.90 -7.34 22.14
CA SER A 21 17.65 -6.16 22.55
C SER A 21 19.14 -6.45 22.75
N ASN A 22 20.00 -5.54 22.28
CA ASN A 22 21.45 -5.66 22.46
C ASN A 22 21.91 -5.30 23.89
N ASN A 23 21.14 -4.49 24.63
CA ASN A 23 21.50 -4.04 25.97
C ASN A 23 20.24 -3.76 26.82
N ARG A 24 19.66 -4.82 27.38
CA ARG A 24 18.42 -4.77 28.17
C ARG A 24 18.48 -3.85 29.39
N LYS A 25 19.67 -3.54 29.91
CA LYS A 25 19.86 -2.68 31.09
C LYS A 25 19.80 -1.19 30.75
N ALA A 26 20.05 -0.82 29.49
CA ALA A 26 20.05 0.56 29.02
C ALA A 26 18.69 1.02 28.45
N ILE A 27 17.66 0.14 28.46
CA ILE A 27 16.33 0.49 27.98
C ILE A 27 15.71 1.57 28.89
N ASP A 28 15.38 2.72 28.30
CA ASP A 28 14.62 3.76 28.98
C ASP A 28 13.13 3.41 29.00
N TRP A 29 12.68 2.82 30.10
CA TRP A 29 11.27 2.44 30.28
C TRP A 29 10.32 3.64 30.39
N LYS A 30 10.81 4.85 30.70
CA LYS A 30 9.97 6.06 30.69
C LYS A 30 9.64 6.44 29.25
N LEU A 31 10.64 6.43 28.36
CA LEU A 31 10.44 6.63 26.92
C LEU A 31 9.50 5.58 26.36
N VAL A 32 9.74 4.30 26.66
CA VAL A 32 8.90 3.19 26.19
C VAL A 32 7.45 3.37 26.66
N GLY A 33 7.23 3.64 27.94
CA GLY A 33 5.89 3.87 28.50
C GLY A 33 5.20 5.10 27.89
N ALA A 34 5.92 6.20 27.74
CA ALA A 34 5.40 7.42 27.12
C ALA A 34 5.06 7.21 25.64
N GLY A 35 5.87 6.46 24.89
CA GLY A 35 5.64 6.16 23.48
C GLY A 35 4.44 5.24 23.24
N VAL A 36 4.29 4.20 24.06
CA VAL A 36 3.08 3.36 24.02
C VAL A 36 1.84 4.15 24.46
N GLY A 37 1.98 4.98 25.49
CA GLY A 37 0.94 5.89 25.94
C GLY A 37 0.50 6.86 24.85
N LEU A 38 1.45 7.44 24.11
CA LEU A 38 1.17 8.37 23.01
C LEU A 38 0.42 7.67 21.87
N GLN A 39 0.84 6.45 21.48
CA GLN A 39 0.10 5.64 20.51
C GLN A 39 -1.34 5.36 20.97
N PHE A 40 -1.52 4.96 22.23
CA PHE A 40 -2.83 4.61 22.77
C PHE A 40 -3.75 5.84 22.89
N VAL A 41 -3.23 6.96 23.40
CA VAL A 41 -3.96 8.23 23.49
C VAL A 41 -4.40 8.68 22.11
N PHE A 42 -3.47 8.68 21.13
CA PHE A 42 -3.81 9.03 19.76
C PHE A 42 -4.86 8.09 19.17
N ALA A 43 -4.70 6.77 19.35
CA ALA A 43 -5.66 5.79 18.84
C ALA A 43 -7.05 5.96 19.47
N VAL A 44 -7.15 6.26 20.76
CA VAL A 44 -8.44 6.58 21.41
C VAL A 44 -9.03 7.87 20.86
N LEU A 45 -8.22 8.92 20.72
CA LEU A 45 -8.66 10.20 20.15
C LEU A 45 -9.25 10.00 18.75
N VAL A 46 -8.57 9.23 17.90
CA VAL A 46 -8.96 9.03 16.51
C VAL A 46 -10.10 8.02 16.35
N LEU A 47 -9.99 6.85 16.97
CA LEU A 47 -10.91 5.74 16.73
C LEU A 47 -12.17 5.78 17.60
N LYS A 48 -12.15 6.49 18.74
CA LYS A 48 -13.27 6.46 19.71
C LYS A 48 -13.96 7.80 19.95
N THR A 49 -13.34 8.93 19.64
CA THR A 49 -14.02 10.21 19.79
C THR A 49 -14.77 10.57 18.51
N LYS A 50 -15.96 11.17 18.66
CA LYS A 50 -16.75 11.66 17.51
C LYS A 50 -15.98 12.69 16.68
N ALA A 51 -15.20 13.55 17.34
CA ALA A 51 -14.37 14.55 16.68
C ALA A 51 -13.25 13.89 15.85
N GLY A 52 -12.58 12.88 16.40
CA GLY A 52 -11.56 12.11 15.69
C GLY A 52 -12.13 11.37 14.48
N GLN A 53 -13.23 10.64 14.66
CA GLN A 53 -13.91 9.95 13.56
C GLN A 53 -14.35 10.92 12.46
N ALA A 54 -14.91 12.08 12.82
CA ALA A 54 -15.31 13.10 11.86
C ALA A 54 -14.11 13.71 11.11
N PHE A 55 -13.00 14.00 11.82
CA PHE A 55 -11.77 14.50 11.20
C PHE A 55 -11.18 13.49 10.21
N PHE A 56 -11.10 12.22 10.58
CA PHE A 56 -10.54 11.19 9.70
C PHE A 56 -11.49 10.81 8.55
N ALA A 57 -12.80 10.91 8.73
CA ALA A 57 -13.77 10.81 7.63
C ALA A 57 -13.57 11.97 6.63
N TYR A 58 -13.44 13.21 7.12
CA TYR A 58 -13.13 14.35 6.27
C TYR A 58 -11.81 14.18 5.52
N MET A 59 -10.75 13.74 6.20
CA MET A 59 -9.46 13.48 5.56
C MET A 59 -9.52 12.34 4.54
N ASN A 60 -10.35 11.31 4.79
CA ASN A 60 -10.62 10.25 3.84
C ASN A 60 -11.26 10.81 2.57
N ASP A 61 -12.27 11.67 2.70
CA ASP A 61 -12.94 12.32 1.57
C ASP A 61 -11.97 13.21 0.77
N VAL A 62 -11.07 13.93 1.46
CA VAL A 62 -10.01 14.71 0.81
C VAL A 62 -9.09 13.82 -0.02
N ILE A 63 -8.62 12.69 0.51
CA ILE A 63 -7.76 11.76 -0.24
C ILE A 63 -8.52 11.16 -1.43
N VAL A 64 -9.78 10.77 -1.25
CA VAL A 64 -10.62 10.23 -2.33
C VAL A 64 -10.85 11.28 -3.42
N ALA A 65 -11.05 12.54 -3.06
CA ALA A 65 -11.16 13.64 -4.01
C ALA A 65 -9.85 13.87 -4.79
N LEU A 66 -8.69 13.81 -4.11
CA LEU A 66 -7.37 13.90 -4.74
C LEU A 66 -7.13 12.75 -5.73
N LEU A 67 -7.57 11.52 -5.41
CA LEU A 67 -7.56 10.40 -6.35
C LEU A 67 -8.42 10.71 -7.58
N GLY A 68 -9.59 11.32 -7.42
CA GLY A 68 -10.45 11.74 -8.53
C GLY A 68 -9.82 12.78 -9.46
N PHE A 69 -8.93 13.65 -8.96
CA PHE A 69 -8.14 14.53 -9.83
C PHE A 69 -7.07 13.77 -10.63
N THR A 70 -6.48 12.74 -10.02
CA THR A 70 -5.52 11.86 -10.70
C THR A 70 -6.20 11.10 -11.83
N ASP A 71 -7.44 10.64 -11.63
CA ASP A 71 -8.21 9.94 -12.68
C ASP A 71 -8.34 10.76 -13.97
N ARG A 72 -8.53 12.09 -13.87
CA ARG A 72 -8.56 12.98 -15.05
C ARG A 72 -7.22 13.08 -15.76
N GLY A 73 -6.12 13.13 -14.99
CA GLY A 73 -4.77 13.11 -15.54
C GLY A 73 -4.47 11.78 -16.25
N SER A 74 -4.87 10.67 -15.64
CA SER A 74 -4.74 9.32 -16.22
C SER A 74 -5.60 9.16 -17.48
N GLU A 75 -6.83 9.69 -17.50
CA GLU A 75 -7.70 9.67 -18.67
C GLU A 75 -7.05 10.38 -19.86
N PHE A 76 -6.44 11.54 -19.63
CA PHE A 76 -5.75 12.28 -20.68
C PHE A 76 -4.55 11.49 -21.26
N ILE A 77 -3.75 10.85 -20.40
CA ILE A 77 -2.53 10.13 -20.83
C ILE A 77 -2.86 8.77 -21.46
N PHE A 78 -3.77 8.00 -20.87
CA PHE A 78 -3.99 6.60 -21.21
C PHE A 78 -5.31 6.35 -21.96
N GLY A 79 -6.17 7.36 -22.12
CA GLY A 79 -7.39 7.31 -22.92
C GLY A 79 -8.34 6.17 -22.54
N TYR A 80 -8.80 5.43 -23.56
CA TYR A 80 -9.82 4.37 -23.43
C TYR A 80 -9.40 3.17 -22.58
N ILE A 81 -8.11 2.97 -22.29
CA ILE A 81 -7.63 1.87 -21.41
C ILE A 81 -8.18 2.06 -19.97
N VAL A 82 -8.46 3.30 -19.57
CA VAL A 82 -9.03 3.66 -18.26
C VAL A 82 -10.55 3.55 -18.24
N MET A 83 -11.19 3.70 -19.40
CA MET A 83 -12.61 4.05 -19.53
C MET A 83 -13.51 2.92 -20.05
N ASP A 84 -12.94 1.78 -20.46
CA ASP A 84 -13.72 0.62 -20.91
C ASP A 84 -13.43 -0.65 -20.07
N PRO A 85 -14.02 -0.74 -18.85
CA PRO A 85 -13.92 -1.92 -17.99
C PRO A 85 -14.35 -3.22 -18.68
N ALA A 86 -15.32 -3.15 -19.59
CA ALA A 86 -15.87 -4.31 -20.29
C ALA A 86 -14.87 -4.93 -21.28
N LYS A 87 -13.89 -4.14 -21.74
CA LYS A 87 -12.88 -4.57 -22.72
C LYS A 87 -11.51 -4.87 -22.10
N TYR A 88 -11.12 -4.17 -21.04
CA TYR A 88 -9.77 -4.25 -20.46
C TYR A 88 -9.74 -4.80 -19.03
N GLY A 89 -10.90 -5.18 -18.49
CA GLY A 89 -11.07 -5.61 -17.11
C GLY A 89 -11.38 -4.44 -16.18
N GLU A 90 -12.08 -4.71 -15.07
CA GLU A 90 -12.56 -3.68 -14.14
C GLU A 90 -11.42 -2.88 -13.47
N PHE A 91 -10.21 -3.42 -13.43
CA PHE A 91 -9.09 -2.78 -12.74
C PHE A 91 -7.73 -3.08 -13.39
N VAL A 92 -7.17 -2.11 -14.13
CA VAL A 92 -5.81 -2.20 -14.67
C VAL A 92 -4.83 -1.48 -13.72
N PHE A 93 -4.06 -2.28 -12.94
CA PHE A 93 -3.14 -1.77 -11.93
C PHE A 93 -2.20 -0.66 -12.44
N ALA A 94 -1.56 -0.89 -13.59
CA ALA A 94 -0.58 0.04 -14.15
C ALA A 94 -1.16 1.43 -14.47
N VAL A 95 -2.46 1.52 -14.69
CA VAL A 95 -3.13 2.75 -15.14
C VAL A 95 -3.95 3.40 -14.03
N LYS A 96 -4.41 2.62 -13.04
CA LYS A 96 -5.16 3.13 -11.88
C LYS A 96 -4.27 3.45 -10.67
N VAL A 97 -3.17 2.73 -10.49
CA VAL A 97 -2.36 2.82 -9.26
C VAL A 97 -1.08 3.62 -9.48
N LEU A 98 -0.33 3.34 -10.55
CA LEU A 98 0.97 3.99 -10.77
C LEU A 98 0.88 5.51 -10.98
N PRO A 99 -0.11 6.07 -11.72
CA PRO A 99 -0.23 7.53 -11.87
C PRO A 99 -0.50 8.26 -10.55
N THR A 100 -1.16 7.61 -9.61
CA THR A 100 -1.41 8.13 -8.26
C THR A 100 -0.10 8.40 -7.52
N ILE A 101 0.90 7.53 -7.66
CA ILE A 101 2.23 7.72 -7.06
C ILE A 101 2.88 8.98 -7.63
N ILE A 102 2.78 9.19 -8.95
CA ILE A 102 3.34 10.36 -9.64
C ILE A 102 2.69 11.66 -9.15
N PHE A 103 1.36 11.69 -9.15
CA PHE A 103 0.59 12.87 -8.73
C PHE A 103 0.85 13.23 -7.27
N PHE A 104 0.76 12.27 -6.35
CA PHE A 104 0.99 12.56 -4.94
C PHE A 104 2.44 12.92 -4.65
N SER A 105 3.43 12.36 -5.37
CA SER A 105 4.82 12.78 -5.24
C SER A 105 5.00 14.26 -5.65
N ALA A 106 4.39 14.68 -6.76
CA ALA A 106 4.37 16.08 -7.18
C ALA A 106 3.69 16.99 -6.16
N LEU A 107 2.54 16.56 -5.62
CA LEU A 107 1.79 17.30 -4.60
C LEU A 107 2.61 17.44 -3.31
N MET A 108 3.23 16.36 -2.83
CA MET A 108 4.05 16.40 -1.63
C MET A 108 5.24 17.33 -1.80
N SER A 109 5.97 17.25 -2.92
CA SER A 109 7.08 18.18 -3.20
C SER A 109 6.62 19.63 -3.22
N LEU A 110 5.45 19.92 -3.80
CA LEU A 110 4.86 21.26 -3.76
C LEU A 110 4.53 21.70 -2.32
N LEU A 111 3.93 20.83 -1.51
CA LEU A 111 3.58 21.14 -0.12
C LEU A 111 4.81 21.37 0.78
N TYR A 112 5.93 20.70 0.49
CA TYR A 112 7.23 21.02 1.09
C TYR A 112 7.77 22.35 0.57
N TYR A 113 7.71 22.62 -0.73
CA TYR A 113 8.20 23.90 -1.27
C TYR A 113 7.50 25.12 -0.63
N VAL A 114 6.19 25.05 -0.42
CA VAL A 114 5.42 26.15 0.18
C VAL A 114 5.50 26.22 1.72
N GLY A 115 6.13 25.26 2.39
CA GLY A 115 6.32 25.28 3.84
C GLY A 115 5.23 24.60 4.69
N VAL A 116 4.18 24.05 4.07
CA VAL A 116 3.05 23.42 4.80
C VAL A 116 3.51 22.16 5.53
N MET A 117 4.28 21.30 4.85
CA MET A 117 4.74 20.06 5.45
C MET A 117 5.76 20.29 6.55
N GLN A 118 6.65 21.27 6.40
CA GLN A 118 7.61 21.66 7.42
C GLN A 118 6.89 22.06 8.71
N PHE A 119 5.87 22.92 8.60
CA PHE A 119 5.07 23.34 9.74
C PHE A 119 4.42 22.16 10.49
N VAL A 120 3.77 21.25 9.75
CA VAL A 120 3.11 20.07 10.33
C VAL A 120 4.13 19.15 11.01
N VAL A 121 5.22 18.83 10.32
CA VAL A 121 6.27 17.94 10.82
C VAL A 121 6.96 18.53 12.04
N GLU A 122 7.20 19.85 12.06
CA GLU A 122 7.83 20.53 13.20
C GLU A 122 6.98 20.44 14.47
N ILE A 123 5.66 20.63 14.36
CA ILE A 123 4.74 20.51 15.49
C ILE A 123 4.77 19.10 16.06
N ILE A 124 4.67 18.09 15.19
CA ILE A 124 4.67 16.68 15.60
C ILE A 124 6.01 16.34 16.26
N ALA A 125 7.13 16.76 15.65
CA ALA A 125 8.46 16.51 16.17
C ALA A 125 8.68 17.16 17.55
N LYS A 126 8.29 18.43 17.73
CA LYS A 126 8.39 19.13 19.02
C LYS A 126 7.56 18.46 20.10
N LEU A 127 6.34 18.04 19.76
CA LEU A 127 5.47 17.29 20.68
C LEU A 127 6.14 15.98 21.11
N MET A 128 6.62 15.20 20.14
CA MET A 128 7.26 13.91 20.39
C MET A 128 8.56 14.05 21.20
N VAL A 129 9.45 15.00 20.87
CA VAL A 129 10.68 15.26 21.64
C VAL A 129 10.34 15.57 23.09
N ARG A 130 9.34 16.43 23.32
CA ARG A 130 8.93 16.84 24.67
C ARG A 130 8.35 15.68 25.48
N LEU A 131 7.59 14.79 24.84
CA LEU A 131 6.94 13.67 25.52
C LEU A 131 7.87 12.46 25.73
N LEU A 132 8.77 12.20 24.79
CA LEU A 132 9.60 11.00 24.75
C LEU A 132 11.04 11.22 25.24
N GLY A 133 11.51 12.47 25.29
CA GLY A 133 12.87 12.80 25.72
C GLY A 133 13.96 12.36 24.72
N THR A 134 13.57 12.11 23.47
CA THR A 134 14.44 11.67 22.36
C THR A 134 15.24 12.82 21.74
N SER A 135 16.23 12.50 20.90
CA SER A 135 16.98 13.53 20.18
C SER A 135 16.09 14.20 19.12
N GLY A 136 16.36 15.47 18.81
CA GLY A 136 15.58 16.18 17.82
C GLY A 136 15.74 15.63 16.41
N ALA A 137 16.95 15.21 16.03
CA ALA A 137 17.19 14.65 14.70
C ALA A 137 16.43 13.33 14.48
N GLU A 138 16.55 12.37 15.40
CA GLU A 138 15.87 11.08 15.26
C GLU A 138 14.35 11.23 15.28
N THR A 139 13.85 12.16 16.11
CA THR A 139 12.41 12.44 16.25
C THR A 139 11.87 13.19 15.05
N LEU A 140 12.62 14.13 14.51
CA LEU A 140 12.25 14.85 13.28
C LEU A 140 12.16 13.88 12.11
N SER A 141 13.13 12.98 11.96
CA SER A 141 13.09 11.94 10.92
C SER A 141 11.90 11.00 11.10
N ALA A 142 11.64 10.51 12.33
CA ALA A 142 10.47 9.68 12.61
C ALA A 142 9.14 10.40 12.36
N SER A 143 9.05 11.70 12.66
CA SER A 143 7.85 12.51 12.42
C SER A 143 7.64 12.80 10.93
N ALA A 144 8.71 13.04 10.18
CA ALA A 144 8.64 13.25 8.74
C ALA A 144 8.21 11.99 7.99
N ASN A 145 8.67 10.82 8.44
CA ASN A 145 8.32 9.52 7.90
C ASN A 145 6.81 9.22 7.91
N ILE A 146 5.99 9.98 8.67
CA ILE A 146 4.52 9.91 8.61
C ILE A 146 4.00 10.27 7.20
N PHE A 147 4.70 11.15 6.49
CA PHE A 147 4.24 11.75 5.23
C PHE A 147 5.15 11.47 4.05
N ILE A 148 6.47 11.39 4.28
CA ILE A 148 7.47 11.12 3.25
C ILE A 148 8.17 9.79 3.49
N GLY A 149 8.83 9.26 2.47
CA GLY A 149 9.40 7.92 2.51
C GLY A 149 10.70 7.84 3.28
N GLN A 150 11.14 6.58 3.43
CA GLN A 150 12.33 6.17 4.17
C GLN A 150 13.65 6.75 3.65
N THR A 151 13.67 7.27 2.41
CA THR A 151 14.84 7.88 1.79
C THR A 151 14.82 9.41 1.85
N GLU A 152 13.63 10.01 1.91
CA GLU A 152 13.44 11.46 1.92
C GLU A 152 13.47 12.01 3.35
N ALA A 153 12.86 11.31 4.32
CA ALA A 153 12.83 11.77 5.72
C ALA A 153 14.23 12.04 6.31
N PRO A 154 15.27 11.24 6.03
CA PRO A 154 16.63 11.49 6.50
C PRO A 154 17.28 12.74 5.88
N LEU A 155 16.77 13.27 4.75
CA LEU A 155 17.31 14.50 4.16
C LEU A 155 17.07 15.73 5.03
N LEU A 156 15.98 15.73 5.80
CA LEU A 156 15.63 16.83 6.73
C LEU A 156 16.60 16.92 7.92
N ILE A 157 17.39 15.86 8.13
CA ILE A 157 18.39 15.77 9.20
C ILE A 157 19.79 15.53 8.64
N LYS A 158 19.98 15.79 7.34
CA LYS A 158 21.25 15.59 6.63
C LYS A 158 22.49 16.09 7.39
N PRO A 159 22.49 17.29 8.02
CA PRO A 159 23.65 17.79 8.78
C PRO A 159 24.06 16.91 9.97
N TYR A 160 23.15 16.06 10.46
CA TYR A 160 23.33 15.27 11.68
C TYR A 160 23.64 13.79 11.40
N VAL A 161 23.17 13.23 10.27
CA VAL A 161 23.24 11.77 9.98
C VAL A 161 24.65 11.19 10.17
N GLU A 162 25.69 11.90 9.73
CA GLU A 162 27.07 11.44 9.88
C GLU A 162 27.50 11.28 11.35
N LYS A 163 27.00 12.12 12.24
CA LYS A 163 27.40 12.20 13.66
C LYS A 163 26.41 11.54 14.62
N MET A 164 25.32 10.95 14.10
CA MET A 164 24.32 10.28 14.92
C MET A 164 24.89 9.07 15.66
N THR A 165 24.44 8.83 16.88
CA THR A 165 24.76 7.61 17.63
C THR A 165 24.21 6.38 16.90
N ARG A 166 24.65 5.19 17.32
CA ARG A 166 24.11 3.94 16.76
C ARG A 166 22.61 3.77 17.04
N SER A 167 22.13 4.26 18.18
CA SER A 167 20.70 4.20 18.55
C SER A 167 19.88 5.21 17.75
N GLU A 168 20.40 6.42 17.52
CA GLU A 168 19.79 7.41 16.64
C GLU A 168 19.65 6.90 15.20
N LEU A 169 20.69 6.25 14.64
CA LEU A 169 20.58 5.61 13.32
C LEU A 169 19.56 4.47 13.30
N MET A 170 19.48 3.68 14.38
CA MET A 170 18.49 2.62 14.51
C MET A 170 17.06 3.20 14.43
N VAL A 171 16.80 4.33 15.09
CA VAL A 171 15.52 5.03 15.02
C VAL A 171 15.22 5.52 13.60
N VAL A 172 16.18 6.16 12.93
CA VAL A 172 15.98 6.66 11.56
C VAL A 172 15.59 5.52 10.63
N MET A 173 16.31 4.40 10.70
CA MET A 173 16.03 3.24 9.86
C MET A 173 14.68 2.57 10.21
N THR A 174 14.44 2.34 11.50
CA THR A 174 13.20 1.73 12.00
C THR A 174 11.98 2.60 11.67
N GLY A 175 12.10 3.91 11.80
CA GLY A 175 11.06 4.88 11.43
C GLY A 175 10.69 4.76 9.96
N GLY A 176 11.67 4.71 9.07
CA GLY A 176 11.43 4.52 7.63
C GLY A 176 10.75 3.19 7.29
N PHE A 177 11.04 2.13 8.04
CA PHE A 177 10.39 0.82 7.85
C PHE A 177 8.99 0.75 8.47
N ALA A 178 8.74 1.49 9.55
CA ALA A 178 7.47 1.45 10.27
C ALA A 178 6.35 2.26 9.61
N THR A 179 6.67 3.11 8.63
CA THR A 179 5.71 4.00 7.98
C THR A 179 5.70 3.82 6.46
N VAL A 180 4.76 4.50 5.80
CA VAL A 180 4.64 4.57 4.34
C VAL A 180 4.63 6.02 3.89
N ALA A 181 5.17 6.29 2.70
CA ALA A 181 5.10 7.59 2.07
C ALA A 181 3.67 7.91 1.60
N GLY A 182 3.27 9.19 1.64
CA GLY A 182 1.93 9.62 1.24
C GLY A 182 1.55 9.22 -0.19
N GLY A 183 2.48 9.28 -1.13
CA GLY A 183 2.21 8.88 -2.52
C GLY A 183 1.94 7.39 -2.71
N VAL A 184 2.59 6.56 -1.89
CA VAL A 184 2.38 5.12 -1.91
C VAL A 184 1.13 4.74 -1.10
N MET A 185 0.84 5.46 -0.02
CA MET A 185 -0.41 5.33 0.73
C MET A 185 -1.64 5.51 -0.15
N ALA A 186 -1.64 6.54 -1.00
CA ALA A 186 -2.72 6.82 -1.93
C ALA A 186 -2.97 5.66 -2.92
N ALA A 187 -1.91 4.95 -3.33
CA ALA A 187 -2.03 3.74 -4.13
C ALA A 187 -2.75 2.61 -3.37
N TYR A 188 -2.47 2.40 -2.07
CA TYR A 188 -3.20 1.41 -1.26
C TYR A 188 -4.67 1.81 -1.05
N VAL A 189 -4.95 3.11 -0.89
CA VAL A 189 -6.33 3.61 -0.85
C VAL A 189 -7.05 3.29 -2.16
N ALA A 190 -6.42 3.53 -3.31
CA ALA A 190 -7.00 3.21 -4.61
C ALA A 190 -7.28 1.71 -4.78
N LEU A 191 -6.46 0.83 -4.19
CA LEU A 191 -6.67 -0.62 -4.22
C LEU A 191 -7.88 -1.09 -3.40
N LEU A 192 -8.16 -0.44 -2.27
CA LEU A 192 -9.06 -0.97 -1.23
C LEU A 192 -10.34 -0.15 -1.00
N ARG A 193 -10.41 1.10 -1.46
CA ARG A 193 -11.53 2.02 -1.17
C ARG A 193 -12.91 1.47 -1.53
N ASP A 194 -13.00 0.63 -2.55
CA ASP A 194 -14.28 0.07 -3.00
C ASP A 194 -14.80 -1.03 -2.06
N GLN A 195 -13.90 -1.74 -1.37
CA GLN A 195 -14.26 -2.78 -0.37
C GLN A 195 -14.25 -2.23 1.05
N PHE A 196 -13.40 -1.24 1.32
CA PHE A 196 -13.22 -0.62 2.63
C PHE A 196 -13.22 0.91 2.51
N PRO A 197 -14.40 1.56 2.48
CA PRO A 197 -14.52 3.00 2.22
C PRO A 197 -13.76 3.93 3.18
N GLY A 198 -13.50 3.49 4.42
CA GLY A 198 -12.75 4.24 5.42
C GLY A 198 -11.23 4.02 5.40
N ILE A 199 -10.70 3.28 4.41
CA ILE A 199 -9.30 2.83 4.39
C ILE A 199 -8.29 3.96 4.50
N ALA A 200 -8.52 5.12 3.87
CA ALA A 200 -7.55 6.21 3.90
C ALA A 200 -7.41 6.75 5.33
N GLY A 201 -8.53 6.89 6.04
CA GLY A 201 -8.54 7.27 7.45
C GLY A 201 -7.72 6.30 8.31
N HIS A 202 -7.91 4.99 8.10
CA HIS A 202 -7.15 3.97 8.81
C HIS A 202 -5.65 4.00 8.49
N LEU A 203 -5.25 4.18 7.22
CA LEU A 203 -3.84 4.26 6.83
C LEU A 203 -3.15 5.52 7.37
N MET A 204 -3.82 6.67 7.37
CA MET A 204 -3.30 7.90 7.98
C MET A 204 -3.12 7.73 9.49
N ALA A 205 -4.09 7.13 10.17
CA ALA A 205 -4.00 6.86 11.60
C ALA A 205 -2.85 5.88 11.90
N ALA A 206 -2.68 4.84 11.09
CA ALA A 206 -1.57 3.89 11.19
C ALA A 206 -0.22 4.61 11.04
N SER A 207 -0.03 5.45 10.01
CA SER A 207 1.21 6.20 9.81
C SER A 207 1.54 7.13 10.99
N LEU A 208 0.55 7.84 11.52
CA LEU A 208 0.72 8.72 12.70
C LEU A 208 1.10 7.94 13.96
N MET A 209 0.47 6.79 14.20
CA MET A 209 0.80 5.91 15.33
C MET A 209 2.17 5.24 15.16
N SER A 210 2.59 4.97 13.92
CA SER A 210 3.85 4.29 13.64
C SER A 210 5.08 5.11 14.01
N ALA A 211 5.02 6.44 14.01
CA ALA A 211 6.16 7.29 14.42
C ALA A 211 6.60 7.05 15.88
N PRO A 212 5.72 7.16 16.90
CA PRO A 212 6.07 6.78 18.26
C PRO A 212 6.30 5.26 18.43
N ALA A 213 5.61 4.40 17.67
CA ALA A 213 5.86 2.95 17.70
C ALA A 213 7.29 2.59 17.25
N ALA A 214 7.77 3.25 16.21
CA ALA A 214 9.12 3.08 15.70
C ALA A 214 10.17 3.48 16.73
N LEU A 215 9.97 4.61 17.42
CA LEU A 215 10.85 5.04 18.51
C LEU A 215 10.87 4.02 19.64
N VAL A 216 9.70 3.52 20.06
CA VAL A 216 9.60 2.50 21.11
C VAL A 216 10.38 1.24 20.71
N MET A 217 10.11 0.69 19.53
CA MET A 217 10.75 -0.56 19.11
C MET A 217 12.25 -0.39 18.86
N ALA A 218 12.66 0.71 18.22
CA ALA A 218 14.08 1.02 18.00
C ALA A 218 14.83 1.17 19.32
N LYS A 219 14.28 1.93 20.29
CA LYS A 219 14.93 2.17 21.60
C LYS A 219 14.87 0.98 22.55
N ILE A 220 13.99 0.01 22.33
CA ILE A 220 14.08 -1.30 23.00
C ILE A 220 15.19 -2.14 22.37
N LEU A 221 15.24 -2.23 21.04
CA LEU A 221 16.18 -3.09 20.31
C LEU A 221 17.63 -2.62 20.45
N ILE A 222 17.87 -1.33 20.26
CA ILE A 222 19.17 -0.66 20.38
C ILE A 222 18.98 0.60 21.24
N PRO A 223 19.03 0.48 22.58
CA PRO A 223 18.87 1.61 23.48
C PRO A 223 19.98 2.64 23.33
N GLU A 224 19.69 3.88 23.71
CA GLU A 224 20.69 4.96 23.69
C GLU A 224 21.70 4.77 24.82
N THR A 225 22.99 4.73 24.46
CA THR A 225 24.09 4.62 25.42
C THR A 225 25.09 5.77 25.34
N GLU A 226 24.91 6.65 24.36
CA GLU A 226 25.76 7.81 24.09
C GLU A 226 24.96 9.10 24.30
N GLU A 227 25.62 10.26 24.28
CA GLU A 227 24.93 11.57 24.37
C GLU A 227 24.65 12.11 22.96
N PRO A 228 23.38 12.23 22.53
CA PRO A 228 23.02 12.75 21.21
C PRO A 228 23.33 14.24 21.05
N MET A 229 23.79 14.64 19.85
CA MET A 229 24.10 16.04 19.54
C MET A 229 22.90 16.99 19.59
N THR A 230 21.69 16.47 19.33
CA THR A 230 20.45 17.27 19.20
C THR A 230 19.45 17.01 20.32
N LYS A 231 19.92 16.53 21.48
CA LYS A 231 19.07 16.19 22.61
C LYS A 231 18.23 17.42 23.03
N GLY A 232 16.90 17.30 22.91
CA GLY A 232 15.96 18.37 23.27
C GLY A 232 15.87 19.57 22.32
N ASP A 233 16.57 19.59 21.18
CA ASP A 233 16.52 20.68 20.19
C ASP A 233 16.02 20.16 18.84
N VAL A 234 14.94 20.74 18.30
CA VAL A 234 14.39 20.40 16.98
C VAL A 234 14.68 21.56 16.04
N LYS A 235 15.68 21.41 15.19
CA LYS A 235 15.94 22.31 14.07
C LYS A 235 15.65 21.59 12.77
N ILE A 236 14.67 22.11 12.04
CA ILE A 236 14.42 21.68 10.67
C ILE A 236 15.31 22.52 9.77
N ASP A 237 16.19 21.85 9.03
CA ASP A 237 16.92 22.45 7.92
C ASP A 237 16.53 21.70 6.66
N VAL A 238 15.55 22.25 5.93
CA VAL A 238 15.22 21.76 4.58
C VAL A 238 15.90 22.69 3.60
N PRO A 239 17.01 22.29 2.96
CA PRO A 239 17.59 23.10 1.89
C PRO A 239 16.55 23.21 0.77
N GLN A 240 16.05 24.42 0.52
CA GLN A 240 15.13 24.69 -0.58
C GLN A 240 15.96 24.76 -1.87
N THR A 241 15.91 23.69 -2.66
CA THR A 241 16.70 23.57 -3.89
C THR A 241 15.96 24.03 -5.13
N ASP A 242 14.62 24.07 -5.09
CA ASP A 242 13.79 24.47 -6.23
C ASP A 242 13.64 26.00 -6.28
N ALA A 243 13.63 26.58 -7.48
CA ALA A 243 13.47 28.02 -7.66
C ALA A 243 12.01 28.49 -7.50
N ASN A 244 11.03 27.65 -7.86
CA ASN A 244 9.61 27.99 -7.78
C ASN A 244 8.71 26.75 -7.58
N ALA A 245 7.44 27.00 -7.28
CA ALA A 245 6.43 25.95 -7.04
C ALA A 245 6.24 25.00 -8.24
N ILE A 246 6.40 25.49 -9.48
CA ILE A 246 6.27 24.68 -10.69
C ILE A 246 7.45 23.72 -10.80
N GLU A 247 8.66 24.20 -10.52
CA GLU A 247 9.86 23.37 -10.46
C GLU A 247 9.74 22.27 -9.39
N ALA A 248 9.29 22.63 -8.18
CA ALA A 248 9.07 21.64 -7.12
C ALA A 248 8.06 20.56 -7.52
N ALA A 249 6.95 20.94 -8.15
CA ALA A 249 5.95 19.99 -8.64
C ALA A 249 6.50 19.11 -9.77
N ALA A 250 7.25 19.67 -10.71
CA ALA A 250 7.86 18.93 -11.82
C ALA A 250 8.92 17.93 -11.34
N ASN A 251 9.80 18.37 -10.43
CA ASN A 251 10.79 17.50 -9.78
C ASN A 251 10.11 16.37 -9.00
N GLY A 252 9.07 16.71 -8.22
CA GLY A 252 8.25 15.72 -7.51
C GLY A 252 7.58 14.71 -8.45
N ALA A 253 7.09 15.14 -9.61
CA ALA A 253 6.52 14.24 -10.63
C ALA A 253 7.58 13.29 -11.20
N SER A 254 8.80 13.78 -11.49
CA SER A 254 9.91 12.96 -11.97
C SER A 254 10.33 11.90 -10.95
N THR A 255 10.47 12.30 -9.68
CA THR A 255 10.74 11.36 -8.57
C THR A 255 9.62 10.34 -8.44
N GLY A 256 8.37 10.78 -8.54
CA GLY A 256 7.19 9.92 -8.50
C GLY A 256 7.13 8.92 -9.65
N LEU A 257 7.52 9.32 -10.87
CA LEU A 257 7.63 8.44 -12.02
C LEU A 257 8.67 7.34 -11.81
N GLN A 258 9.86 7.71 -11.32
CA GLN A 258 10.90 6.74 -11.01
C GLN A 258 10.41 5.74 -9.95
N LEU A 259 9.74 6.22 -8.90
CA LEU A 259 9.14 5.37 -7.87
C LEU A 259 8.07 4.44 -8.47
N ALA A 260 7.18 4.96 -9.31
CA ALA A 260 6.13 4.19 -9.96
C ALA A 260 6.68 3.09 -10.88
N LEU A 261 7.73 3.39 -11.67
CA LEU A 261 8.42 2.40 -12.51
C LEU A 261 9.10 1.33 -11.66
N ASN A 262 9.76 1.71 -10.57
CA ASN A 262 10.37 0.77 -9.64
C ASN A 262 9.32 -0.16 -9.02
N VAL A 263 8.17 0.38 -8.59
CA VAL A 263 7.06 -0.42 -8.04
C VAL A 263 6.52 -1.39 -9.10
N GLY A 264 6.25 -0.92 -10.32
CA GLY A 264 5.74 -1.77 -11.40
C GLY A 264 6.71 -2.91 -11.76
N ALA A 265 8.00 -2.58 -11.93
CA ALA A 265 9.04 -3.56 -12.23
C ALA A 265 9.22 -4.58 -11.10
N MET A 266 9.24 -4.11 -9.84
CA MET A 266 9.35 -4.96 -8.66
C MET A 266 8.15 -5.92 -8.56
N LEU A 267 6.92 -5.43 -8.72
CA LEU A 267 5.73 -6.29 -8.66
C LEU A 267 5.75 -7.39 -9.71
N LEU A 268 6.06 -7.04 -10.96
CA LEU A 268 6.18 -8.02 -12.04
C LEU A 268 7.22 -9.10 -11.70
N ALA A 269 8.43 -8.69 -11.30
CA ALA A 269 9.52 -9.60 -11.01
C ALA A 269 9.20 -10.52 -9.81
N PHE A 270 8.74 -9.96 -8.69
CA PHE A 270 8.51 -10.76 -7.48
C PHE A 270 7.31 -11.68 -7.60
N ILE A 271 6.22 -11.26 -8.24
CA ILE A 271 5.07 -12.16 -8.48
C ILE A 271 5.52 -13.35 -9.33
N ALA A 272 6.29 -13.11 -10.40
CA ALA A 272 6.83 -14.18 -11.23
C ALA A 272 7.78 -15.11 -10.46
N LEU A 273 8.68 -14.55 -9.64
CA LEU A 273 9.60 -15.31 -8.81
C LEU A 273 8.87 -16.19 -7.79
N ILE A 274 7.85 -15.68 -7.09
CA ILE A 274 7.07 -16.46 -6.12
C ILE A 274 6.40 -17.64 -6.82
N ASN A 275 5.74 -17.41 -7.95
CA ASN A 275 5.11 -18.49 -8.71
C ASN A 275 6.13 -19.54 -9.17
N MET A 276 7.31 -19.11 -9.61
CA MET A 276 8.40 -20.02 -9.96
C MET A 276 8.89 -20.83 -8.76
N PHE A 277 9.05 -20.18 -7.61
CA PHE A 277 9.46 -20.84 -6.37
C PHE A 277 8.40 -21.82 -5.85
N ASP A 278 7.12 -21.44 -5.89
CA ASP A 278 6.00 -22.30 -5.52
C ASP A 278 5.94 -23.54 -6.43
N ALA A 279 6.13 -23.37 -7.73
CA ALA A 279 6.23 -24.49 -8.67
C ALA A 279 7.41 -25.42 -8.32
N GLY A 280 8.57 -24.84 -7.99
CA GLY A 280 9.75 -25.60 -7.54
C GLY A 280 9.54 -26.35 -6.24
N LEU A 281 8.90 -25.72 -5.24
CA LEU A 281 8.56 -26.36 -3.96
C LEU A 281 7.57 -27.51 -4.16
N ASN A 282 6.54 -27.32 -4.99
CA ASN A 282 5.59 -28.38 -5.30
C ASN A 282 6.26 -29.55 -6.03
N LEU A 283 7.21 -29.29 -6.93
CA LEU A 283 7.97 -30.34 -7.60
C LEU A 283 8.82 -31.17 -6.61
N LEU A 284 9.46 -30.52 -5.64
CA LEU A 284 10.37 -31.18 -4.71
C LEU A 284 9.67 -31.87 -3.53
N LEU A 285 8.64 -31.22 -2.98
CA LEU A 285 8.04 -31.58 -1.70
C LEU A 285 6.53 -31.85 -1.81
N GLY A 286 5.90 -31.55 -2.94
CA GLY A 286 4.44 -31.67 -3.12
C GLY A 286 3.90 -33.09 -2.94
N HIS A 287 4.74 -34.11 -3.17
CA HIS A 287 4.40 -35.51 -2.89
C HIS A 287 4.23 -35.80 -1.39
N TRP A 288 4.97 -35.12 -0.52
CA TRP A 288 4.91 -35.30 0.94
C TRP A 288 3.99 -34.28 1.60
N ILE A 289 3.96 -33.06 1.08
CA ILE A 289 3.16 -31.94 1.58
C ILE A 289 2.38 -31.37 0.40
N PRO A 290 1.17 -31.91 0.13
CA PRO A 290 0.34 -31.43 -0.96
C PRO A 290 0.05 -29.93 -0.82
N GLY A 291 0.28 -29.17 -1.89
CA GLY A 291 0.01 -27.72 -1.92
C GLY A 291 1.04 -26.85 -1.22
N ILE A 292 2.23 -27.38 -0.92
CA ILE A 292 3.32 -26.58 -0.34
C ILE A 292 3.66 -25.38 -1.22
N SER A 293 3.67 -24.20 -0.61
CA SER A 293 3.98 -22.92 -1.24
C SER A 293 4.67 -22.01 -0.24
N PHE A 294 5.34 -20.97 -0.73
CA PHE A 294 5.84 -19.87 0.08
C PHE A 294 4.72 -19.24 0.90
N SER A 295 3.54 -19.06 0.30
CA SER A 295 2.32 -18.64 1.00
C SER A 295 2.03 -19.52 2.20
N MET A 296 1.94 -20.84 2.02
CA MET A 296 1.65 -21.79 3.11
C MET A 296 2.69 -21.71 4.24
N ILE A 297 3.99 -21.63 3.90
CA ILE A 297 5.06 -21.52 4.90
C ILE A 297 4.85 -20.28 5.78
N PHE A 298 4.56 -19.12 5.16
CA PHE A 298 4.31 -17.89 5.90
C PHE A 298 3.00 -17.90 6.68
N SER A 299 1.95 -18.53 6.15
CA SER A 299 0.69 -18.73 6.87
C SER A 299 0.94 -19.35 8.25
N TYR A 300 1.69 -20.45 8.30
CA TYR A 300 1.98 -21.12 9.57
C TYR A 300 3.00 -20.37 10.43
N LEU A 301 4.01 -19.75 9.82
CA LEU A 301 5.04 -19.01 10.56
C LEU A 301 4.48 -17.78 11.29
N PHE A 302 3.60 -17.02 10.63
CA PHE A 302 3.06 -15.76 11.15
C PHE A 302 1.66 -15.87 11.75
N ALA A 303 0.94 -17.00 11.59
CA ALA A 303 -0.34 -17.20 12.28
C ALA A 303 -0.27 -16.99 13.80
N PRO A 304 0.76 -17.45 14.54
CA PRO A 304 0.88 -17.15 15.97
C PRO A 304 0.94 -15.64 16.25
N ILE A 305 1.65 -14.88 15.41
CA ILE A 305 1.72 -13.42 15.54
C ILE A 305 0.37 -12.77 15.20
N ALA A 306 -0.33 -13.25 14.18
CA ALA A 306 -1.69 -12.80 13.85
C ALA A 306 -2.64 -12.97 15.05
N LEU A 307 -2.61 -14.13 15.69
CA LEU A 307 -3.41 -14.41 16.88
C LEU A 307 -3.06 -13.49 18.04
N VAL A 308 -1.76 -13.21 18.26
CA VAL A 308 -1.28 -12.25 19.27
C VAL A 308 -1.83 -10.85 19.02
N MET A 309 -1.95 -10.42 17.77
CA MET A 309 -2.58 -9.13 17.42
C MET A 309 -4.10 -9.12 17.63
N GLY A 310 -4.70 -10.28 17.93
CA GLY A 310 -6.13 -10.45 18.22
C GLY A 310 -6.98 -10.79 17.00
N VAL A 311 -6.39 -11.37 15.96
CA VAL A 311 -7.08 -11.90 14.78
C VAL A 311 -7.87 -13.18 15.16
N PRO A 312 -9.11 -13.36 14.66
CA PRO A 312 -9.87 -14.59 14.87
C PRO A 312 -9.14 -15.82 14.29
N TRP A 313 -9.28 -16.97 14.95
CA TRP A 313 -8.57 -18.20 14.57
C TRP A 313 -8.78 -18.61 13.10
N GLN A 314 -10.00 -18.45 12.60
CA GLN A 314 -10.36 -18.78 11.21
C GLN A 314 -9.62 -17.95 10.16
N ASP A 315 -9.20 -16.73 10.51
CA ASP A 315 -8.50 -15.82 9.60
C ASP A 315 -6.97 -15.88 9.80
N ALA A 316 -6.49 -16.57 10.84
CA ALA A 316 -5.09 -16.48 11.29
C ALA A 316 -4.07 -16.93 10.24
N LEU A 317 -4.39 -17.98 9.47
CA LEU A 317 -3.51 -18.48 8.40
C LEU A 317 -3.44 -17.51 7.22
N VAL A 318 -4.57 -16.94 6.82
CA VAL A 318 -4.65 -15.95 5.72
C VAL A 318 -3.92 -14.67 6.13
N VAL A 319 -4.14 -14.19 7.36
CA VAL A 319 -3.39 -13.05 7.87
C VAL A 319 -1.90 -13.37 7.94
N GLY A 320 -1.51 -14.53 8.46
CA GLY A 320 -0.11 -14.96 8.54
C GLY A 320 0.59 -14.93 7.18
N GLU A 321 -0.09 -15.39 6.14
CA GLU A 321 0.40 -15.33 4.76
C GLU A 321 0.75 -13.90 4.36
N LEU A 322 -0.18 -12.97 4.55
CA LEU A 322 -0.02 -11.57 4.14
C LEU A 322 1.05 -10.84 4.94
N LEU A 323 1.21 -11.16 6.23
CA LEU A 323 2.31 -10.64 7.06
C LEU A 323 3.67 -11.13 6.56
N GLY A 324 3.78 -12.41 6.17
CA GLY A 324 5.02 -12.94 5.61
C GLY A 324 5.32 -12.41 4.21
N LYS A 325 4.30 -12.31 3.35
CA LYS A 325 4.43 -11.68 2.02
C LYS A 325 4.95 -10.26 2.13
N LYS A 326 4.41 -9.47 3.06
CA LYS A 326 4.92 -8.12 3.37
C LYS A 326 6.42 -8.14 3.65
N LEU A 327 6.86 -8.96 4.60
CA LEU A 327 8.23 -8.96 5.10
C LEU A 327 9.25 -9.38 4.02
N ILE A 328 8.91 -10.41 3.24
CA ILE A 328 9.84 -10.99 2.27
C ILE A 328 9.85 -10.25 0.94
N ILE A 329 8.67 -9.81 0.49
CA ILE A 329 8.50 -9.19 -0.82
C ILE A 329 8.36 -7.68 -0.62
N ASN A 330 7.15 -7.25 -0.27
CA ASN A 330 6.78 -5.90 0.09
C ASN A 330 5.30 -5.85 0.47
N GLU A 331 4.91 -4.73 1.07
CA GLU A 331 3.55 -4.41 1.47
C GLU A 331 2.59 -4.21 0.29
N PHE A 332 3.06 -3.80 -0.89
CA PHE A 332 2.21 -3.66 -2.07
C PHE A 332 1.57 -4.98 -2.50
N VAL A 333 2.37 -6.06 -2.61
CA VAL A 333 1.86 -7.40 -2.94
C VAL A 333 0.85 -7.84 -1.88
N ALA A 334 1.16 -7.62 -0.60
CA ALA A 334 0.26 -7.97 0.49
C ALA A 334 -1.07 -7.18 0.44
N TYR A 335 -1.05 -5.89 0.09
CA TYR A 335 -2.26 -5.09 -0.08
C TYR A 335 -3.09 -5.49 -1.31
N LEU A 336 -2.43 -5.86 -2.41
CA LEU A 336 -3.10 -6.36 -3.60
C LEU A 336 -3.84 -7.66 -3.29
N ASP A 337 -3.18 -8.60 -2.61
CA ASP A 337 -3.79 -9.85 -2.20
C ASP A 337 -4.92 -9.64 -1.19
N LEU A 338 -4.76 -8.69 -0.24
CA LEU A 338 -5.85 -8.28 0.64
C LEU A 338 -7.06 -7.77 -0.14
N ALA A 339 -6.85 -6.91 -1.14
CA ALA A 339 -7.93 -6.41 -1.97
C ALA A 339 -8.64 -7.54 -2.73
N ASN A 340 -7.89 -8.51 -3.27
CA ASN A 340 -8.44 -9.68 -3.94
C ASN A 340 -9.25 -10.57 -2.98
N ILE A 341 -8.75 -10.79 -1.76
CA ILE A 341 -9.45 -11.57 -0.72
C ILE A 341 -10.77 -10.90 -0.34
N LEU A 342 -10.80 -9.57 -0.20
CA LEU A 342 -12.03 -8.84 0.15
C LEU A 342 -13.06 -8.84 -0.99
N LYS A 343 -12.62 -8.98 -2.24
CA LYS A 343 -13.49 -9.10 -3.43
C LYS A 343 -14.00 -10.53 -3.66
N GLY A 344 -13.29 -11.54 -3.15
CA GLY A 344 -13.62 -12.95 -3.36
C GLY A 344 -14.81 -13.46 -2.54
N ASP A 345 -15.20 -14.72 -2.78
CA ASP A 345 -16.37 -15.35 -2.15
C ASP A 345 -16.20 -15.63 -0.64
N HIS A 346 -14.96 -15.64 -0.14
CA HIS A 346 -14.63 -15.95 1.24
C HIS A 346 -13.76 -14.84 1.87
N PRO A 347 -14.31 -13.63 2.05
CA PRO A 347 -13.56 -12.53 2.64
C PRO A 347 -13.29 -12.79 4.12
N ILE A 348 -12.11 -12.37 4.59
CA ILE A 348 -11.77 -12.36 6.01
C ILE A 348 -12.70 -11.44 6.80
N SER A 349 -12.75 -11.61 8.13
CA SER A 349 -13.59 -10.78 8.99
C SER A 349 -13.14 -9.31 8.96
N GLY A 350 -14.09 -8.39 9.20
CA GLY A 350 -13.78 -6.95 9.24
C GLY A 350 -12.73 -6.59 10.30
N ARG A 351 -12.73 -7.29 11.44
CA ARG A 351 -11.69 -7.14 12.46
C ARG A 351 -10.31 -7.46 11.88
N SER A 352 -10.17 -8.57 11.17
CA SER A 352 -8.92 -8.97 10.51
C SER A 352 -8.51 -7.98 9.44
N THR A 353 -9.46 -7.45 8.65
CA THR A 353 -9.20 -6.42 7.64
C THR A 353 -8.56 -5.18 8.26
N VAL A 354 -9.09 -4.68 9.39
CA VAL A 354 -8.52 -3.48 10.03
C VAL A 354 -7.18 -3.77 10.69
N ILE A 355 -7.04 -4.88 11.42
CA ILE A 355 -5.75 -5.26 12.01
C ILE A 355 -4.69 -5.35 10.90
N LEU A 356 -5.02 -6.03 9.80
CA LEU A 356 -4.09 -6.21 8.70
C LEU A 356 -3.79 -4.91 7.97
N THR A 357 -4.76 -4.01 7.81
CA THR A 357 -4.52 -2.64 7.29
C THR A 357 -3.40 -1.93 8.06
N TYR A 358 -3.41 -2.01 9.39
CA TYR A 358 -2.37 -1.37 10.20
C TYR A 358 -1.06 -2.16 10.15
N ALA A 359 -1.14 -3.50 10.21
CA ALA A 359 0.03 -4.36 10.23
C ALA A 359 0.81 -4.31 8.90
N LEU A 360 0.12 -4.08 7.79
CA LEU A 360 0.71 -3.90 6.46
C LEU A 360 1.24 -2.49 6.22
N CYS A 361 0.75 -1.48 6.93
CA CYS A 361 1.15 -0.08 6.77
C CYS A 361 2.58 0.21 7.26
N GLY A 362 3.58 -0.18 6.45
CA GLY A 362 4.98 0.18 6.65
C GLY A 362 5.89 -0.48 5.62
N PHE A 363 7.03 0.15 5.27
CA PHE A 363 8.03 -0.39 4.34
C PHE A 363 8.96 -1.47 4.93
N ALA A 364 8.59 -2.10 6.05
CA ALA A 364 9.38 -3.13 6.70
C ALA A 364 9.43 -4.42 5.85
N ASN A 365 10.45 -4.52 5.01
CA ASN A 365 10.76 -5.67 4.17
C ASN A 365 12.26 -5.74 3.83
N PHE A 366 12.75 -6.90 3.35
CA PHE A 366 14.18 -7.07 3.09
C PHE A 366 14.71 -6.21 1.93
N SER A 367 13.91 -5.94 0.91
CA SER A 367 14.33 -5.09 -0.21
C SER A 367 14.59 -3.63 0.23
N SER A 368 13.80 -3.17 1.21
CA SER A 368 13.92 -1.82 1.77
C SER A 368 15.22 -1.59 2.55
N ILE A 369 15.90 -2.65 3.02
CA ILE A 369 17.25 -2.53 3.59
C ILE A 369 18.21 -1.94 2.56
N GLY A 370 18.18 -2.46 1.33
CA GLY A 370 19.01 -1.95 0.23
C GLY A 370 18.68 -0.51 -0.11
N ILE A 371 17.38 -0.15 -0.12
CA ILE A 371 16.89 1.21 -0.37
C ILE A 371 17.43 2.19 0.68
N GLN A 372 17.33 1.85 1.97
CA GLN A 372 17.85 2.73 3.04
C GLN A 372 19.38 2.82 3.05
N ILE A 373 20.11 1.72 2.80
CA ILE A 373 21.57 1.76 2.69
C ILE A 373 21.99 2.67 1.52
N GLY A 374 21.29 2.60 0.39
CA GLY A 374 21.51 3.46 -0.76
C GLY A 374 21.20 4.93 -0.47
N GLY A 375 19.99 5.21 0.03
CA GLY A 375 19.51 6.56 0.29
C GLY A 375 20.24 7.25 1.44
N ILE A 376 20.18 6.68 2.66
CA ILE A 376 20.83 7.24 3.85
C ILE A 376 22.36 7.21 3.68
N GLY A 377 22.90 6.14 3.09
CA GLY A 377 24.33 6.05 2.79
C GLY A 377 24.78 7.05 1.72
N GLY A 378 23.89 7.56 0.88
CA GLY A 378 24.19 8.68 -0.02
C GLY A 378 24.33 10.02 0.73
N ILE A 379 23.66 10.15 1.88
CA ILE A 379 23.74 11.32 2.76
C ILE A 379 25.03 11.28 3.59
N ALA A 380 25.35 10.13 4.18
CA ALA A 380 26.54 9.93 5.00
C ALA A 380 27.30 8.65 4.55
N PRO A 381 28.17 8.73 3.54
CA PRO A 381 28.90 7.57 2.99
C PRO A 381 29.73 6.82 4.04
N SER A 382 30.30 7.54 5.02
CA SER A 382 31.07 6.98 6.14
C SER A 382 30.24 6.05 7.04
N ARG A 383 28.91 6.16 7.03
CA ARG A 383 27.98 5.39 7.88
C ARG A 383 27.36 4.17 7.18
N LYS A 384 27.64 3.93 5.89
CA LYS A 384 27.09 2.78 5.14
C LYS A 384 27.31 1.44 5.85
N GLY A 385 28.48 1.24 6.48
CA GLY A 385 28.79 0.03 7.23
C GLY A 385 27.91 -0.17 8.46
N ASP A 386 27.53 0.91 9.14
CA ASP A 386 26.62 0.87 10.29
C ASP A 386 25.20 0.53 9.85
N LEU A 387 24.72 1.19 8.78
CA LEU A 387 23.39 0.94 8.21
C LEU A 387 23.23 -0.53 7.79
N ALA A 388 24.24 -1.09 7.12
CA ALA A 388 24.22 -2.49 6.71
C ALA A 388 24.16 -3.45 7.91
N ARG A 389 24.88 -3.16 9.00
CA ARG A 389 24.86 -3.98 10.22
C ARG A 389 23.55 -3.85 11.00
N LEU A 390 22.87 -2.69 10.89
CA LEU A 390 21.57 -2.45 11.53
C LEU A 390 20.38 -2.94 10.69
N GLY A 391 20.53 -3.13 9.39
CA GLY A 391 19.42 -3.37 8.46
C GLY A 391 18.41 -4.43 8.89
N VAL A 392 18.88 -5.63 9.24
CA VAL A 392 17.99 -6.74 9.65
C VAL A 392 17.25 -6.42 10.95
N ILE A 393 17.96 -5.91 11.96
CA ILE A 393 17.33 -5.60 13.25
C ILE A 393 16.37 -4.41 13.12
N ALA A 394 16.67 -3.44 12.25
CA ALA A 394 15.81 -2.30 11.96
C ALA A 394 14.52 -2.71 11.23
N VAL A 395 14.57 -3.64 10.27
CA VAL A 395 13.37 -4.20 9.64
C VAL A 395 12.50 -4.94 10.66
N ILE A 396 13.10 -5.70 11.57
CA ILE A 396 12.37 -6.34 12.68
C ILE A 396 11.71 -5.27 13.56
N GLY A 397 12.43 -4.20 13.91
CA GLY A 397 11.89 -3.07 14.65
C GLY A 397 10.69 -2.42 13.95
N GLY A 398 10.80 -2.17 12.64
CA GLY A 398 9.72 -1.57 11.85
C GLY A 398 8.51 -2.49 11.74
N THR A 399 8.75 -3.79 11.59
CA THR A 399 7.70 -4.82 11.57
C THR A 399 6.96 -4.87 12.90
N LEU A 400 7.68 -4.92 14.02
CA LEU A 400 7.10 -4.93 15.35
C LEU A 400 6.35 -3.62 15.66
N ALA A 401 6.83 -2.48 15.14
CA ALA A 401 6.13 -1.20 15.26
C ALA A 401 4.78 -1.23 14.52
N CYS A 402 4.75 -1.71 13.27
CA CYS A 402 3.49 -1.89 12.52
C CYS A 402 2.54 -2.87 13.23
N PHE A 403 3.08 -3.95 13.81
CA PHE A 403 2.26 -4.92 14.54
C PHE A 403 1.74 -4.33 15.84
N GLN A 404 2.51 -3.48 16.51
CA GLN A 404 2.07 -2.79 17.72
C GLN A 404 0.91 -1.83 17.42
N THR A 405 1.01 -1.02 16.35
CA THR A 405 -0.08 -0.12 15.96
C THR A 405 -1.34 -0.90 15.56
N ALA A 406 -1.19 -2.01 14.83
CA ALA A 406 -2.27 -2.92 14.49
C ALA A 406 -2.94 -3.54 15.71
N THR A 407 -2.13 -3.92 16.69
CA THR A 407 -2.62 -4.49 17.94
C THR A 407 -3.40 -3.46 18.75
N ILE A 408 -2.92 -2.21 18.83
CA ILE A 408 -3.65 -1.11 19.48
C ILE A 408 -4.98 -0.85 18.77
N ALA A 409 -4.99 -0.80 17.43
CA ALA A 409 -6.23 -0.69 16.66
C ALA A 409 -7.19 -1.87 16.95
N GLY A 410 -6.68 -3.10 16.95
CA GLY A 410 -7.44 -4.30 17.30
C GLY A 410 -8.00 -4.31 18.72
N ALA A 411 -7.30 -3.70 19.69
CA ALA A 411 -7.79 -3.54 21.05
C ALA A 411 -8.97 -2.57 21.16
N LEU A 412 -8.99 -1.54 20.30
CA LEU A 412 -9.99 -0.47 20.34
C LEU A 412 -11.17 -0.70 19.40
N ILE A 413 -11.01 -1.44 18.31
CA ILE A 413 -12.05 -1.53 17.29
C ILE A 413 -13.34 -2.19 17.78
N ASP A 414 -14.48 -1.60 17.37
CA ASP A 414 -15.79 -2.23 17.48
C ASP A 414 -16.20 -2.83 16.16
N GLU A 415 -16.55 -4.12 16.16
CA GLU A 415 -16.95 -4.84 14.94
C GLU A 415 -18.23 -4.26 14.34
N SER A 416 -19.08 -3.65 15.15
CA SER A 416 -20.29 -2.95 14.70
C SER A 416 -20.02 -1.65 13.95
N GLU A 417 -18.83 -1.06 14.10
CA GLU A 417 -18.41 0.20 13.45
C GLU A 417 -17.68 -0.04 12.12
N ILE A 418 -17.39 -1.30 11.76
CA ILE A 418 -16.60 -1.63 10.57
C ILE A 418 -17.48 -1.65 9.32
N GLN A 419 -17.28 -0.68 8.44
CA GLN A 419 -17.96 -0.59 7.16
C GLN A 419 -17.15 -1.30 6.07
N LEU A 420 -17.53 -2.54 5.74
CA LEU A 420 -17.03 -3.25 4.58
C LEU A 420 -18.14 -3.41 3.54
N VAL A 421 -17.81 -3.17 2.28
CA VAL A 421 -18.65 -3.51 1.14
C VAL A 421 -18.33 -4.95 0.78
N ARG A 422 -19.29 -5.86 1.00
CA ARG A 422 -19.13 -7.28 0.70
C ARG A 422 -19.66 -7.61 -0.70
N PRO A 423 -19.04 -8.54 -1.43
CA PRO A 423 -19.61 -9.05 -2.67
C PRO A 423 -21.00 -9.62 -2.40
N ALA A 424 -21.91 -9.44 -3.36
CA ALA A 424 -23.24 -10.03 -3.28
C ALA A 424 -23.09 -11.57 -3.18
N PRO A 425 -23.86 -12.25 -2.32
CA PRO A 425 -23.80 -13.71 -2.25
C PRO A 425 -24.08 -14.26 -3.64
N THR A 426 -23.15 -15.07 -4.17
CA THR A 426 -23.38 -15.85 -5.37
C THR A 426 -24.63 -16.69 -5.10
N ALA A 427 -25.69 -16.46 -5.88
CA ALA A 427 -26.91 -17.23 -5.75
C ALA A 427 -26.51 -18.71 -5.87
N SER A 428 -26.80 -19.50 -4.83
CA SER A 428 -26.67 -20.95 -4.93
C SER A 428 -27.39 -21.39 -6.20
N PRO A 429 -26.81 -22.28 -7.02
CA PRO A 429 -27.51 -22.77 -8.20
C PRO A 429 -28.85 -23.30 -7.70
N THR A 430 -29.93 -22.62 -8.10
CA THR A 430 -31.28 -23.14 -7.93
C THR A 430 -31.24 -24.57 -8.48
N PRO A 431 -31.74 -25.58 -7.75
CA PRO A 431 -31.84 -26.92 -8.31
C PRO A 431 -32.56 -26.76 -9.64
N GLU A 432 -31.88 -27.09 -10.72
CA GLU A 432 -32.40 -27.00 -12.07
C GLU A 432 -33.72 -27.76 -12.05
N ALA A 433 -34.83 -27.05 -12.21
CA ALA A 433 -36.14 -27.67 -12.27
C ALA A 433 -36.07 -28.67 -13.43
N THR A 434 -36.24 -29.95 -13.10
CA THR A 434 -36.25 -31.04 -14.06
C THR A 434 -37.17 -30.65 -15.23
N PRO A 435 -36.70 -30.68 -16.49
CA PRO A 435 -37.55 -30.36 -17.61
C PRO A 435 -38.79 -31.26 -17.56
N PRO A 436 -40.00 -30.74 -17.82
CA PRO A 436 -41.18 -31.59 -17.89
C PRO A 436 -40.93 -32.65 -18.96
N GLN A 437 -41.12 -33.91 -18.57
CA GLN A 437 -41.08 -35.03 -19.50
C GLN A 437 -42.10 -34.75 -20.61
N SER A 438 -41.65 -34.81 -21.86
CA SER A 438 -42.51 -34.71 -23.03
C SER A 438 -43.52 -35.85 -23.02
N GLU A 439 -44.78 -35.54 -22.72
CA GLU A 439 -45.88 -36.45 -23.01
C GLU A 439 -46.00 -36.62 -24.53
N SER A 440 -46.03 -37.88 -24.97
CA SER A 440 -46.21 -38.27 -26.37
C SER A 440 -47.58 -37.82 -26.89
N PRO A 441 -47.70 -37.32 -28.13
CA PRO A 441 -48.98 -36.90 -28.67
C PRO A 441 -49.86 -38.11 -28.97
N THR A 442 -51.12 -38.00 -28.54
CA THR A 442 -52.24 -38.91 -28.87
C THR A 442 -52.61 -38.71 -30.35
N PRO A 443 -52.98 -39.77 -31.10
CA PRO A 443 -53.27 -39.64 -32.52
C PRO A 443 -54.67 -39.04 -32.77
N GLU A 444 -54.73 -37.92 -33.50
CA GLU A 444 -55.97 -37.38 -34.06
C GLU A 444 -56.42 -38.15 -35.32
N ALA A 445 -57.73 -38.31 -35.45
CA ALA A 445 -58.43 -39.01 -36.52
C ALA A 445 -58.43 -38.22 -37.86
N PRO A 446 -58.66 -38.88 -39.01
CA PRO A 446 -58.30 -38.33 -40.31
C PRO A 446 -59.37 -37.38 -40.88
N ALA A 447 -58.93 -36.25 -41.42
CA ALA A 447 -59.74 -35.40 -42.31
C ALA A 447 -59.27 -35.54 -43.77
N THR A 448 -60.25 -35.61 -44.65
CA THR A 448 -60.22 -35.87 -46.11
C THR A 448 -59.54 -34.76 -46.93
N PRO A 449 -59.07 -35.07 -48.17
CA PRO A 449 -58.15 -34.20 -48.92
C PRO A 449 -58.89 -33.18 -49.80
N LEU A 450 -58.33 -31.97 -49.91
CA LEU A 450 -58.68 -31.00 -50.95
C LEU A 450 -57.41 -30.46 -51.64
N GLU A 451 -57.39 -30.76 -52.93
CA GLU A 451 -56.67 -30.29 -54.12
C GLU A 451 -55.60 -29.19 -54.04
N SER A 452 -54.54 -29.44 -54.82
CA SER A 452 -53.50 -28.50 -55.27
C SER A 452 -54.02 -27.55 -56.36
N PRO A 453 -53.31 -26.42 -56.56
CA PRO A 453 -52.56 -26.33 -57.82
C PRO A 453 -51.19 -25.64 -57.69
N THR A 454 -50.27 -26.06 -58.56
CA THR A 454 -49.05 -25.35 -59.00
C THR A 454 -49.30 -24.79 -60.42
N PRO A 455 -48.33 -24.15 -61.12
CA PRO A 455 -47.22 -23.26 -60.73
C PRO A 455 -47.22 -21.93 -61.56
N GLU A 456 -46.41 -20.93 -61.19
CA GLU A 456 -45.82 -20.05 -62.23
C GLU A 456 -44.53 -19.35 -61.78
N ALA A 457 -43.62 -19.18 -62.74
CA ALA A 457 -42.21 -18.86 -62.58
C ALA A 457 -41.90 -17.40 -62.92
N SER A 458 -40.82 -16.84 -62.34
CA SER A 458 -39.63 -16.37 -63.07
C SER A 458 -38.87 -15.21 -62.40
N ARG A 459 -37.55 -15.43 -62.25
CA ARG A 459 -36.38 -14.52 -62.41
C ARG A 459 -36.42 -13.10 -61.79
N HIS A 460 -35.43 -12.75 -60.96
CA HIS A 460 -34.15 -12.09 -61.36
C HIS A 460 -33.37 -11.53 -60.15
N SER A 461 -32.06 -11.83 -60.11
CA SER A 461 -30.89 -11.02 -59.67
C SER A 461 -30.87 -10.24 -58.33
N SER A 462 -29.98 -10.72 -57.45
CA SER A 462 -28.75 -10.09 -56.94
C SER A 462 -28.67 -8.62 -56.49
N LEU A 463 -28.02 -8.47 -55.31
CA LEU A 463 -27.19 -7.35 -54.81
C LEU A 463 -27.91 -6.09 -54.28
N CYS A 464 -28.01 -6.03 -52.95
CA CYS A 464 -28.21 -4.81 -52.17
C CYS A 464 -26.89 -4.02 -52.06
N ILE A 465 -26.94 -2.75 -52.45
CA ILE A 465 -26.03 -1.66 -52.08
C ILE A 465 -26.91 -0.58 -51.45
N CYS A 466 -26.56 -0.14 -50.23
CA CYS A 466 -26.90 1.14 -49.59
C CYS A 466 -26.21 1.11 -48.22
N GLU A 467 -25.59 2.13 -47.66
CA GLU A 467 -25.25 3.49 -48.08
C GLU A 467 -24.35 4.01 -46.93
N THR A 468 -23.34 4.82 -47.20
CA THR A 468 -22.75 5.66 -46.15
C THR A 468 -22.32 6.97 -46.78
N ASN A 469 -23.22 7.94 -46.69
CA ASN A 469 -22.93 9.36 -46.83
C ASN A 469 -22.24 9.84 -45.54
N VAL A 470 -21.16 10.60 -45.64
CA VAL A 470 -21.06 12.00 -45.16
C VAL A 470 -19.73 12.58 -45.67
N LEU A 471 -19.84 13.64 -46.47
CA LEU A 471 -18.78 14.56 -46.89
C LEU A 471 -18.98 15.91 -46.16
N ALA A 472 -17.89 16.69 -46.16
CA ALA A 472 -17.75 18.12 -45.84
C ALA A 472 -17.23 18.40 -44.40
N SER A 473 -16.22 19.24 -44.15
CA SER A 473 -15.47 20.18 -45.01
C SER A 473 -14.34 20.88 -44.21
N TYR A 474 -13.48 21.61 -44.94
CA TYR A 474 -12.33 22.48 -44.55
C TYR A 474 -10.95 21.78 -44.49
N GLY A 475 -9.90 22.15 -45.23
CA GLY A 475 -9.68 23.23 -46.19
C GLY A 475 -8.29 23.89 -46.01
N ARG A 476 -7.38 23.70 -46.99
CA ARG A 476 -6.07 24.36 -47.28
C ARG A 476 -4.85 23.91 -46.45
N ILE A 477 -3.92 23.11 -47.00
CA ILE A 477 -2.86 23.39 -48.01
C ILE A 477 -1.78 24.36 -47.51
N VAL A 478 -0.58 23.84 -47.21
CA VAL A 478 0.71 24.26 -47.82
C VAL A 478 1.65 23.04 -47.89
N SER A 479 2.10 22.72 -49.10
CA SER A 479 3.13 21.73 -49.45
C SER A 479 4.55 22.28 -49.26
N TYR A 480 5.50 21.46 -48.84
CA TYR A 480 6.90 21.65 -49.24
C TYR A 480 7.65 20.32 -49.43
N ARG A 481 8.60 20.36 -50.38
CA ARG A 481 9.23 19.30 -51.18
C ARG A 481 10.10 18.28 -50.43
N GLU A 482 10.14 17.08 -51.03
CA GLU A 482 11.23 16.10 -50.95
C GLU A 482 12.59 16.68 -51.38
N GLY A 483 13.65 16.28 -50.67
CA GLY A 483 15.03 16.51 -51.08
C GLY A 483 16.05 15.84 -50.16
N THR A 484 16.70 14.81 -50.70
CA THR A 484 18.12 14.43 -50.50
C THR A 484 18.58 13.72 -49.21
N SER A 485 18.84 12.41 -49.38
CA SER A 485 20.11 11.69 -49.11
C SER A 485 20.78 11.71 -47.72
N GLY A 486 20.95 10.49 -47.17
CA GLY A 486 22.20 10.05 -46.53
C GLY A 486 22.21 9.95 -45.00
N PRO A 487 22.68 8.82 -44.42
CA PRO A 487 22.82 8.65 -42.97
C PRO A 487 24.21 9.10 -42.51
N HIS A 488 24.28 9.81 -41.38
CA HIS A 488 25.52 9.92 -40.60
C HIS A 488 25.24 9.62 -39.13
N LEU A 489 25.70 8.43 -38.73
CA LEU A 489 26.04 8.10 -37.35
C LEU A 489 27.14 9.06 -36.87
N THR A 490 26.98 9.60 -35.66
CA THR A 490 28.12 10.05 -34.86
C THR A 490 27.81 9.74 -33.40
N TYR A 491 28.60 8.83 -32.84
CA TYR A 491 28.71 8.58 -31.42
C TYR A 491 29.43 9.78 -30.78
N ILE A 492 28.82 10.38 -29.75
CA ILE A 492 29.49 10.81 -28.51
C ILE A 492 28.55 10.47 -27.36
#